data_AF-A0AA42ZJ36-F1
#
_entry.id   AF-A0AA42ZJ36-F1
#
_cell.length_a   1.000
_cell.length_b   1.000
_cell.length_c   1.000
_cell.angle_alpha   90.00
_cell.angle_beta   90.00
_cell.angle_gamma   90.00
#
_symmetry.space_group_name_H-M   'P 1'
#
loop_
_entity.id
_entity.type
_entity.pdbx_description
1 polymer ?
#
loop_
_entity_poly.entity_id
_entity_poly.type
_entity_poly.pdbx_seq_one_letter_code
_entity_poly.pdbx_strand_id
1 'polypeptide(L)'
;MSNNQPLPMKIQQEIEELASSINEIVVKFKELHHPLLESSEKVPKATEQLDKISEQTEAATHQMLDRVEKIVQHVEDSKSSLTEIKRCVTEDRVGEIEGLADALIDKANVTCNDAYTIMDALQFQDITAQQMNHAAALLEDIEAKLQNIMGALKGNQDSQSETDSDKKSRVYDPHADLFEKKTDQSAIDDMFARKT
;
A
#
# COMPACT_ATOMS: atom_id res chain seq x y z
N MET A 1 -31.17 -49.36 -47.76
CA MET A 1 -29.87 -50.01 -47.53
C MET A 1 -29.53 -49.82 -46.06
N SER A 2 -29.76 -50.86 -45.25
CA SER A 2 -29.75 -50.81 -43.79
C SER A 2 -28.34 -50.54 -43.26
N ASN A 3 -28.14 -49.33 -42.72
CA ASN A 3 -26.90 -48.91 -42.07
C ASN A 3 -26.83 -49.51 -40.66
N ASN A 4 -26.67 -50.83 -40.59
CA ASN A 4 -26.53 -51.56 -39.33
C ASN A 4 -25.03 -51.69 -39.01
N GLN A 5 -24.43 -50.59 -38.56
CA GLN A 5 -23.14 -50.70 -37.86
C GLN A 5 -23.32 -51.66 -36.68
N PRO A 6 -22.42 -52.65 -36.50
CA PRO A 6 -22.56 -53.62 -35.43
C PRO A 6 -22.60 -52.88 -34.08
N LEU A 7 -23.63 -53.13 -33.28
CA LEU A 7 -23.83 -52.62 -31.90
C LEU A 7 -22.52 -52.42 -31.09
N PRO A 8 -21.55 -53.35 -31.11
CA PRO A 8 -20.27 -53.15 -30.43
C PRO A 8 -19.43 -51.96 -30.95
N MET A 9 -19.47 -51.61 -32.24
CA MET A 9 -18.77 -50.44 -32.79
C MET A 9 -19.38 -49.11 -32.33
N LYS A 10 -20.71 -49.04 -32.19
CA LYS A 10 -21.39 -47.85 -31.65
C LYS A 10 -21.06 -47.62 -30.17
N ILE A 11 -21.09 -48.71 -29.39
CA ILE A 11 -20.70 -48.66 -27.96
C ILE A 11 -19.22 -48.28 -27.83
N GLN A 12 -18.35 -48.79 -28.71
CA GLN A 12 -16.94 -48.37 -28.74
C GLN A 12 -16.78 -46.88 -29.03
N GLN A 13 -17.48 -46.33 -30.04
CA GLN A 13 -17.44 -44.90 -30.36
C GLN A 13 -17.98 -44.05 -29.21
N GLU A 14 -19.09 -44.42 -28.58
CA GLU A 14 -19.63 -43.67 -27.43
C GLU A 14 -18.68 -43.69 -26.22
N ILE A 15 -18.02 -44.82 -25.95
CA ILE A 15 -17.02 -44.91 -24.88
C ILE A 15 -15.77 -44.08 -25.23
N GLU A 16 -15.38 -44.04 -26.51
CA GLU A 16 -14.24 -43.26 -26.99
C GLU A 16 -14.51 -41.74 -26.91
N GLU A 17 -15.72 -41.30 -27.29
CA GLU A 17 -16.18 -39.92 -27.12
C GLU A 17 -16.30 -39.52 -25.65
N LEU A 18 -16.82 -40.42 -24.80
CA LEU A 18 -16.91 -40.18 -23.36
C LEU A 18 -15.52 -40.12 -22.72
N ALA A 19 -14.62 -41.02 -23.09
CA ALA A 19 -13.24 -41.03 -22.61
C ALA A 19 -12.47 -39.78 -23.06
N SER A 20 -12.67 -39.34 -24.30
CA SER A 20 -12.11 -38.07 -24.81
C SER A 20 -12.66 -36.87 -24.04
N SER A 21 -13.98 -36.82 -23.82
CA SER A 21 -14.64 -35.75 -23.07
C SER A 21 -14.18 -35.70 -21.60
N ILE A 22 -14.02 -36.85 -20.95
CA ILE A 22 -13.47 -36.95 -19.58
C ILE A 22 -12.02 -36.46 -19.57
N ASN A 23 -11.21 -36.86 -20.56
CA ASN A 23 -9.83 -36.41 -20.65
C ASN A 23 -9.72 -34.88 -20.84
N GLU A 24 -10.58 -34.27 -21.67
CA GLU A 24 -10.66 -32.82 -21.83
C GLU A 24 -11.05 -32.10 -20.52
N ILE A 25 -12.02 -32.64 -19.78
CA ILE A 25 -12.41 -32.08 -18.46
C ILE A 25 -11.25 -32.18 -17.47
N VAL A 26 -10.53 -33.32 -17.44
CA VAL A 26 -9.37 -33.52 -16.56
C VAL A 26 -8.23 -32.55 -16.89
N VAL A 27 -7.97 -32.30 -18.17
CA VAL A 27 -6.96 -31.32 -18.62
C VAL A 27 -7.37 -29.90 -18.21
N LYS A 28 -8.61 -29.48 -18.51
CA LYS A 28 -9.13 -28.17 -18.07
C LYS A 28 -9.07 -28.01 -16.56
N PHE A 29 -9.45 -29.04 -15.79
CA PHE A 29 -9.38 -29.00 -14.33
C PHE A 29 -7.94 -28.81 -13.81
N LYS A 30 -6.95 -29.46 -14.44
CA LYS A 30 -5.52 -29.23 -14.12
C LYS A 30 -5.08 -27.79 -14.41
N GLU A 31 -5.58 -27.21 -15.50
CA GLU A 31 -5.29 -25.81 -15.86
C GLU A 31 -5.91 -24.81 -14.87
N LEU A 32 -7.07 -25.13 -14.28
CA LEU A 32 -7.73 -24.30 -13.25
C LEU A 32 -7.03 -24.35 -11.89
N HIS A 33 -6.41 -25.48 -11.56
CA HIS A 33 -5.85 -25.73 -10.23
C HIS A 33 -4.75 -24.73 -9.85
N HIS A 34 -3.87 -24.37 -10.80
CA HIS A 34 -2.75 -23.48 -10.52
C HIS A 34 -3.18 -22.02 -10.20
N PRO A 35 -3.98 -21.33 -11.03
CA PRO A 35 -4.43 -19.98 -10.73
C PRO A 35 -5.39 -19.89 -9.53
N LEU A 36 -6.17 -20.94 -9.22
CA LEU A 36 -6.94 -21.00 -7.97
C LEU A 36 -6.04 -21.09 -6.74
N LEU A 37 -4.98 -21.91 -6.80
CA LEU A 37 -4.03 -22.06 -5.70
C LEU A 37 -3.24 -20.76 -5.48
N GLU A 38 -2.82 -20.08 -6.55
CA GLU A 38 -2.21 -18.75 -6.45
C GLU A 38 -3.18 -17.69 -5.88
N SER A 39 -4.45 -17.68 -6.31
CA SER A 39 -5.46 -16.76 -5.78
C SER A 39 -5.69 -16.98 -4.28
N SER A 40 -5.79 -18.25 -3.85
CA SER A 40 -5.92 -18.62 -2.45
C SER A 40 -4.75 -18.16 -1.59
N GLU A 41 -3.57 -17.93 -2.17
CA GLU A 41 -2.38 -17.46 -1.46
C GLU A 41 -2.21 -15.93 -1.54
N LYS A 42 -2.50 -15.33 -2.69
CA LYS A 42 -2.25 -13.89 -2.94
C LYS A 42 -3.37 -12.98 -2.42
N VAL A 43 -4.63 -13.41 -2.44
CA VAL A 43 -5.74 -12.59 -1.90
C VAL A 43 -5.55 -12.31 -0.40
N PRO A 44 -5.24 -13.30 0.45
CA PRO A 44 -4.94 -13.03 1.87
C PRO A 44 -3.78 -12.06 2.07
N LYS A 45 -2.72 -12.15 1.25
CA LYS A 45 -1.56 -11.25 1.32
C LYS A 45 -1.91 -9.80 0.95
N ALA A 46 -2.73 -9.59 -0.07
CA ALA A 46 -3.24 -8.25 -0.39
C ALA A 46 -4.07 -7.68 0.77
N THR A 47 -4.95 -8.50 1.38
CA THR A 47 -5.72 -8.07 2.54
C THR A 47 -4.83 -7.71 3.73
N GLU A 48 -3.86 -8.57 4.07
CA GLU A 48 -2.88 -8.29 5.15
C GLU A 48 -2.07 -7.00 4.86
N GLN A 49 -1.71 -6.77 3.60
CA GLN A 49 -1.04 -5.55 3.19
C GLN A 49 -1.95 -4.32 3.35
N LEU A 50 -3.23 -4.41 3.01
CA LEU A 50 -4.21 -3.34 3.23
C LEU A 50 -4.45 -3.07 4.73
N ASP A 51 -4.50 -4.10 5.55
CA ASP A 51 -4.63 -3.97 7.01
C ASP A 51 -3.43 -3.23 7.60
N LYS A 52 -2.21 -3.60 7.19
CA LYS A 52 -0.97 -2.93 7.60
C LYS A 52 -0.95 -1.46 7.19
N ILE A 53 -1.40 -1.14 5.97
CA ILE A 53 -1.53 0.24 5.49
C ILE A 53 -2.50 1.03 6.38
N SER A 54 -3.63 0.42 6.74
CA SER A 54 -4.64 1.03 7.61
C SER A 54 -4.05 1.32 8.99
N GLU A 55 -3.35 0.37 9.58
CA GLU A 55 -2.68 0.53 10.88
C GLU A 55 -1.62 1.65 10.85
N GLN A 56 -0.77 1.68 9.82
CA GLN A 56 0.25 2.72 9.66
C GLN A 56 -0.39 4.11 9.49
N THR A 57 -1.50 4.18 8.76
CA THR A 57 -2.26 5.43 8.55
C THR A 57 -2.88 5.91 9.86
N GLU A 58 -3.46 5.00 10.64
CA GLU A 58 -4.00 5.32 11.97
C GLU A 58 -2.89 5.82 12.92
N ALA A 59 -1.76 5.12 12.97
CA ALA A 59 -0.63 5.51 13.81
C ALA A 59 -0.08 6.90 13.45
N ALA A 60 0.08 7.18 12.15
CA ALA A 60 0.58 8.46 11.69
C ALA A 60 -0.41 9.60 11.96
N THR A 61 -1.71 9.37 11.75
CA THR A 61 -2.75 10.38 12.06
C THR A 61 -2.85 10.66 13.56
N HIS A 62 -2.70 9.64 14.42
CA HIS A 62 -2.65 9.83 15.86
C HIS A 62 -1.43 10.67 16.29
N GLN A 63 -0.25 10.37 15.75
CA GLN A 63 0.95 11.17 15.99
C GLN A 63 0.78 12.62 15.53
N MET A 64 0.15 12.86 14.39
CA MET A 64 -0.15 14.22 13.93
C MET A 64 -1.09 14.95 14.89
N LEU A 65 -2.16 14.28 15.36
CA LEU A 65 -3.11 14.87 16.30
C LEU A 65 -2.42 15.29 17.60
N ASP A 66 -1.61 14.41 18.19
CA ASP A 66 -0.84 14.69 19.40
C ASP A 66 0.09 15.91 19.24
N ARG A 67 0.70 16.06 18.05
CA ARG A 67 1.58 17.21 17.75
C ARG A 67 0.78 18.49 17.57
N VAL A 68 -0.37 18.43 16.90
CA VAL A 68 -1.27 19.58 16.77
C VAL A 68 -1.75 20.05 18.14
N GLU A 69 -2.11 19.13 19.04
CA GLU A 69 -2.49 19.48 20.41
C GLU A 69 -1.37 20.21 21.16
N LYS A 70 -0.12 19.73 21.05
CA LYS A 70 1.05 20.41 21.65
C LYS A 70 1.26 21.80 21.07
N ILE A 71 1.15 21.96 19.74
CA ILE A 71 1.25 23.26 19.08
C ILE A 71 0.19 24.22 19.62
N VAL A 72 -1.07 23.77 19.75
CA VAL A 72 -2.15 24.59 20.29
C VAL A 72 -1.84 25.04 21.72
N GLN A 73 -1.35 24.13 22.57
CA GLN A 73 -0.95 24.46 23.94
C GLN A 73 0.21 25.48 23.96
N HIS A 74 1.24 25.28 23.14
CA HIS A 74 2.38 26.19 23.06
C HIS A 74 1.99 27.58 22.56
N VAL A 75 1.03 27.67 21.64
CA VAL A 75 0.49 28.95 21.17
C VAL A 75 -0.26 29.69 22.28
N GLU A 76 -1.08 28.99 23.08
CA GLU A 76 -1.78 29.64 24.22
C GLU A 76 -0.79 30.07 25.31
N ASP A 77 0.23 29.27 25.61
CA ASP A 77 1.31 29.62 26.54
C ASP A 77 2.11 30.85 26.04
N SER A 78 2.34 30.92 24.73
CA SER A 78 3.04 32.04 24.08
C SER A 78 2.22 33.33 24.18
N LYS A 79 0.91 33.24 23.97
CA LYS A 79 -0.04 34.36 24.13
C LYS A 79 -0.11 34.84 25.58
N SER A 80 -0.09 33.93 26.55
CA SER A 80 0.00 34.27 27.98
C SER A 80 1.32 35.00 28.29
N SER A 81 2.44 34.49 27.78
CA SER A 81 3.77 35.09 27.97
C SER A 81 3.85 36.50 27.34
N LEU A 82 3.26 36.70 26.16
CA LEU A 82 3.14 38.02 25.53
C LEU A 82 2.28 39.01 26.33
N THR A 83 1.20 38.52 26.95
CA THR A 83 0.36 39.33 27.83
C THR A 83 1.12 39.77 29.07
N GLU A 84 1.95 38.89 29.63
CA GLU A 84 2.82 39.21 30.76
C GLU A 84 3.91 40.22 30.39
N ILE A 85 4.56 40.07 29.22
CA ILE A 85 5.51 41.06 28.70
C ILE A 85 4.83 42.43 28.58
N LYS A 86 3.61 42.50 28.02
CA LYS A 86 2.84 43.75 27.91
C LYS A 86 2.57 44.39 29.28
N ARG A 87 2.32 43.57 30.31
CA ARG A 87 2.15 44.04 31.69
C ARG A 87 3.45 44.58 32.27
N CYS A 88 4.57 43.89 32.11
CA CYS A 88 5.88 44.36 32.57
C CYS A 88 6.29 45.70 31.92
N VAL A 89 5.96 45.92 30.64
CA VAL A 89 6.16 47.21 29.96
C VAL A 89 5.31 48.31 30.60
N THR A 90 4.06 48.02 30.95
CA THR A 90 3.14 49.00 31.55
C THR A 90 3.53 49.37 32.98
N GLU A 91 4.15 48.43 33.71
CA GLU A 91 4.58 48.58 35.10
C GLU A 91 6.06 49.00 35.24
N ASP A 92 6.73 49.36 34.14
CA ASP A 92 8.15 49.76 34.06
C ASP A 92 9.14 48.70 34.61
N ARG A 93 8.76 47.42 34.55
CA ARG A 93 9.55 46.25 34.98
C ARG A 93 10.43 45.72 33.85
N VAL A 94 11.26 46.60 33.29
CA VAL A 94 12.03 46.31 32.07
C VAL A 94 13.03 45.15 32.24
N GLY A 95 13.57 44.95 33.44
CA GLY A 95 14.53 43.87 33.73
C GLY A 95 13.95 42.46 33.64
N GLU A 96 12.63 42.29 33.68
CA GLU A 96 11.97 40.98 33.53
C GLU A 96 11.61 40.65 32.07
N ILE A 97 11.61 41.66 31.19
CA ILE A 97 11.17 41.52 29.80
C ILE A 97 12.15 40.67 28.99
N GLU A 98 13.46 40.86 29.18
CA GLU A 98 14.49 40.14 28.44
C GLU A 98 14.37 38.62 28.64
N GLY A 99 14.27 38.16 29.89
CA GLY A 99 14.10 36.74 30.19
C GLY A 99 12.77 36.15 29.71
N LEU A 100 11.68 36.94 29.75
CA LEU A 100 10.38 36.49 29.21
C LEU A 100 10.40 36.42 27.68
N ALA A 101 11.10 37.34 27.02
CA ALA A 101 11.26 37.34 25.57
C ALA A 101 12.11 36.14 25.10
N ASP A 102 13.20 35.84 25.79
CA ASP A 102 14.04 34.66 25.51
C ASP A 102 13.24 33.37 25.65
N ALA A 103 12.49 33.22 26.75
CA ALA A 103 11.63 32.05 26.97
C ALA A 103 10.53 31.91 25.90
N LEU A 104 10.02 33.04 25.37
CA LEU A 104 9.05 33.04 24.29
C LEU A 104 9.67 32.61 22.96
N ILE A 105 10.88 33.06 22.66
CA ILE A 105 11.65 32.64 21.47
C ILE A 105 11.89 31.12 21.51
N ASP A 106 12.27 30.58 22.67
CA ASP A 106 12.46 29.13 22.84
C ASP A 106 11.16 28.35 22.59
N LYS A 107 10.04 28.81 23.15
CA LYS A 107 8.72 28.19 22.90
C LYS A 107 8.32 28.26 21.42
N ALA A 108 8.61 29.36 20.74
CA ALA A 108 8.33 29.51 19.31
C ALA A 108 9.17 28.54 18.46
N ASN A 109 10.44 28.35 18.82
CA ASN A 109 11.32 27.37 18.17
C ASN A 109 10.82 25.93 18.38
N VAL A 110 10.40 25.58 19.59
CA VAL A 110 9.78 24.26 19.87
C VAL A 110 8.51 24.06 19.04
N THR A 111 7.65 25.08 18.96
CA THR A 111 6.43 25.03 18.14
C THR A 111 6.73 24.80 16.65
N CYS A 112 7.76 25.48 16.11
CA CYS A 112 8.21 25.23 14.73
C CYS A 112 8.73 23.80 14.54
N ASN A 113 9.48 23.26 15.51
CA ASN A 113 9.98 21.88 15.44
C ASN A 113 8.85 20.85 15.48
N ASP A 114 7.80 21.07 16.28
CA ASP A 114 6.61 20.20 16.26
C ASP A 114 5.89 20.29 14.90
N ALA A 115 5.83 21.48 14.28
CA ALA A 115 5.27 21.62 12.93
C ALA A 115 6.11 20.89 11.86
N TYR A 116 7.44 20.93 11.94
CA TYR A 116 8.30 20.12 11.07
C TYR A 116 8.10 18.62 11.28
N THR A 117 7.85 18.19 12.52
CA THR A 117 7.54 16.79 12.83
C THR A 117 6.23 16.35 12.19
N ILE A 118 5.19 17.21 12.19
CA ILE A 118 3.94 16.92 11.46
C ILE A 118 4.20 16.81 9.96
N MET A 119 5.02 17.72 9.42
CA MET A 119 5.38 17.70 8.00
C MET A 119 6.14 16.43 7.61
N ASP A 120 7.01 15.92 8.48
CA ASP A 120 7.69 14.65 8.29
C ASP A 120 6.72 13.46 8.40
N ALA A 121 5.82 13.49 9.39
CA ALA A 121 4.80 12.46 9.56
C ALA A 121 3.93 12.33 8.30
N LEU A 122 3.52 13.44 7.66
CA LEU A 122 2.71 13.45 6.43
C LEU A 122 3.31 12.64 5.27
N GLN A 123 4.60 12.27 5.29
CA GLN A 123 5.20 11.39 4.29
C GLN A 123 4.55 10.00 4.22
N PHE A 124 3.82 9.56 5.25
CA PHE A 124 3.06 8.32 5.21
C PHE A 124 2.09 8.28 4.01
N GLN A 125 1.61 9.45 3.54
CA GLN A 125 0.65 9.54 2.44
C GLN A 125 1.19 8.98 1.11
N ASP A 126 2.45 9.28 0.77
CA ASP A 126 3.06 8.80 -0.47
C ASP A 126 3.28 7.27 -0.41
N ILE A 127 3.72 6.79 0.74
CA ILE A 127 4.01 5.37 0.95
C ILE A 127 2.72 4.55 1.02
N THR A 128 1.70 5.05 1.73
CA THR A 128 0.35 4.47 1.74
C THR A 128 -0.23 4.41 0.33
N ALA A 129 -0.06 5.45 -0.48
CA ALA A 129 -0.52 5.42 -1.88
C ALA A 129 0.23 4.36 -2.71
N GLN A 130 1.55 4.24 -2.57
CA GLN A 130 2.34 3.22 -3.27
C GLN A 130 1.93 1.81 -2.87
N GLN A 131 1.80 1.54 -1.57
CA GLN A 131 1.43 0.22 -1.06
C GLN A 131 -0.02 -0.14 -1.42
N MET A 132 -0.94 0.82 -1.41
CA MET A 132 -2.33 0.62 -1.80
C MET A 132 -2.44 0.32 -3.30
N ASN A 133 -1.69 1.03 -4.14
CA ASN A 133 -1.61 0.73 -5.57
C ASN A 133 -1.03 -0.66 -5.84
N HIS A 134 -0.04 -1.11 -5.06
CA HIS A 134 0.52 -2.46 -5.17
C HIS A 134 -0.51 -3.53 -4.79
N ALA A 135 -1.21 -3.36 -3.67
CA ALA A 135 -2.26 -4.28 -3.26
C ALA A 135 -3.39 -4.33 -4.30
N ALA A 136 -3.78 -3.19 -4.87
CA ALA A 136 -4.77 -3.12 -5.94
C ALA A 136 -4.33 -3.86 -7.20
N ALA A 137 -3.08 -3.66 -7.66
CA ALA A 137 -2.54 -4.37 -8.81
C ALA A 137 -2.48 -5.89 -8.58
N LEU A 138 -2.12 -6.33 -7.37
CA LEU A 138 -2.13 -7.75 -7.01
C LEU A 138 -3.54 -8.35 -7.10
N LEU A 139 -4.56 -7.61 -6.65
CA LEU A 139 -5.96 -8.03 -6.73
C LEU A 139 -6.47 -8.04 -8.17
N GLU A 140 -6.09 -7.06 -8.99
CA GLU A 140 -6.43 -6.98 -10.42
C GLU A 140 -5.83 -8.16 -11.20
N ASP A 141 -4.57 -8.52 -10.93
CA ASP A 141 -3.92 -9.70 -11.51
C ASP A 141 -4.67 -11.00 -11.14
N ILE A 142 -5.14 -11.10 -9.90
CA ILE A 142 -5.92 -12.26 -9.44
C ILE A 142 -7.29 -12.28 -10.13
N GLU A 143 -7.95 -11.13 -10.23
CA GLU A 143 -9.24 -10.99 -10.91
C GLU A 143 -9.13 -11.46 -12.37
N ALA A 144 -8.13 -10.98 -13.11
CA ALA A 144 -7.90 -11.38 -14.50
C ALA A 144 -7.70 -12.90 -14.63
N LYS A 145 -6.95 -13.52 -13.71
CA LYS A 145 -6.76 -14.98 -13.69
C LYS A 145 -8.07 -15.72 -13.40
N LEU A 146 -8.87 -15.26 -12.44
CA LEU A 146 -10.17 -15.87 -12.12
C LEU A 146 -11.19 -15.69 -13.26
N GLN A 147 -11.18 -14.55 -13.96
CA GLN A 147 -12.01 -14.34 -15.14
C GLN A 147 -11.63 -15.30 -16.27
N ASN A 148 -10.33 -15.54 -16.51
CA ASN A 148 -9.86 -16.54 -17.47
C ASN A 148 -10.31 -17.96 -17.12
N ILE A 149 -10.25 -18.33 -15.84
CA ILE A 149 -10.80 -19.61 -15.33
C ILE A 149 -12.30 -19.71 -15.61
N MET A 150 -13.05 -18.65 -15.33
CA MET A 150 -14.49 -18.61 -15.53
C MET A 150 -14.88 -18.70 -17.02
N GLY A 151 -14.08 -18.09 -17.89
CA GLY A 151 -14.21 -18.22 -19.35
C GLY A 151 -13.94 -19.66 -19.83
N ALA A 152 -12.90 -20.31 -19.32
CA ALA A 152 -12.57 -21.70 -19.65
C ALA A 152 -13.63 -22.69 -19.16
N LEU A 153 -14.26 -22.43 -18.00
CA LEU A 153 -15.29 -23.27 -17.39
C LEU A 153 -16.68 -23.07 -18.04
N LYS A 154 -17.05 -21.83 -18.42
CA LYS A 154 -18.30 -21.55 -19.15
C LYS A 154 -18.31 -22.10 -20.58
N GLY A 155 -17.14 -22.47 -21.11
CA GLY A 155 -16.97 -23.08 -22.42
C GLY A 155 -17.33 -22.11 -23.54
N ASN A 156 -16.34 -21.36 -24.04
CA ASN A 156 -16.36 -20.53 -25.26
C ASN A 156 -17.76 -20.29 -25.86
N GLN A 157 -18.60 -19.53 -25.16
CA GLN A 157 -19.63 -18.74 -25.81
C GLN A 157 -19.18 -17.30 -25.70
N ASP A 158 -18.80 -16.77 -26.86
CA ASP A 158 -18.42 -15.40 -27.19
C ASP A 158 -18.46 -14.39 -26.03
N SER A 159 -17.28 -13.86 -25.70
CA SER A 159 -17.15 -12.46 -25.30
C SER A 159 -15.71 -12.03 -25.56
N GLN A 160 -15.50 -11.32 -26.67
CA GLN A 160 -14.41 -10.35 -26.75
C GLN A 160 -14.62 -9.37 -25.58
N SER A 161 -13.75 -9.39 -24.57
CA SER A 161 -13.52 -8.20 -23.76
C SER A 161 -12.20 -7.58 -24.25
N GLU A 162 -12.33 -6.43 -24.91
CA GLU A 162 -11.23 -5.53 -25.13
C GLU A 162 -10.71 -5.09 -23.75
N THR A 163 -9.60 -5.65 -23.31
CA THR A 163 -8.79 -5.05 -22.25
C THR A 163 -7.82 -4.09 -22.91
N ASP A 164 -8.27 -2.85 -23.07
CA ASP A 164 -7.44 -1.70 -23.40
C ASP A 164 -6.48 -1.44 -22.23
N SER A 165 -5.37 -2.19 -22.21
CA SER A 165 -4.28 -1.98 -21.26
C SER A 165 -3.37 -0.88 -21.79
N ASP A 166 -3.79 0.36 -21.55
CA ASP A 166 -2.92 1.53 -21.68
C ASP A 166 -1.81 1.39 -20.62
N LYS A 167 -0.72 0.73 -21.01
CA LYS A 167 0.50 0.49 -20.22
C LYS A 167 1.16 1.83 -19.86
N LYS A 168 0.64 2.51 -18.85
CA LYS A 168 1.45 3.48 -18.09
C LYS A 168 2.41 2.67 -17.23
N SER A 169 3.62 2.51 -17.76
CA SER A 169 4.81 2.15 -16.99
C SER A 169 4.92 3.09 -15.79
N ARG A 170 4.36 2.65 -14.66
CA ARG A 170 4.56 3.31 -13.37
C ARG A 170 5.77 2.66 -12.75
N VAL A 171 6.80 3.48 -12.55
CA VAL A 171 8.09 3.13 -11.96
C VAL A 171 7.82 2.45 -10.61
N TYR A 172 8.07 1.16 -10.56
CA TYR A 172 7.88 0.30 -9.39
C TYR A 172 9.26 -0.02 -8.81
N ASP A 173 9.46 0.24 -7.51
CA ASP A 173 10.63 -0.22 -6.75
C ASP A 173 10.18 -1.29 -5.72
N PRO A 174 10.48 -2.58 -5.94
CA PRO A 174 10.09 -3.68 -5.07
C PRO A 174 10.76 -3.69 -3.68
N HIS A 175 11.70 -2.77 -3.40
CA HIS A 175 12.48 -2.75 -2.16
C HIS A 175 12.29 -1.49 -1.31
N ALA A 176 11.23 -0.71 -1.55
CA ALA A 176 10.93 0.48 -0.75
C ALA A 176 10.44 0.10 0.66
N ASP A 177 11.37 0.03 1.63
CA ASP A 177 11.09 -0.20 3.05
C ASP A 177 11.25 1.11 3.87
N LEU A 178 10.32 1.34 4.80
CA LEU A 178 10.24 2.53 5.66
C LEU A 178 11.33 2.56 6.74
N PHE A 179 11.94 1.41 7.06
CA PHE A 179 12.78 1.25 8.24
C PHE A 179 14.28 1.08 7.98
N GLU A 180 14.72 0.93 6.73
CA GLU A 180 16.13 0.68 6.41
C GLU A 180 16.96 1.94 6.08
N LYS A 181 16.49 3.15 6.39
CA LYS A 181 17.33 4.36 6.17
C LYS A 181 18.41 4.60 7.24
N LYS A 182 18.62 3.64 8.15
CA LYS A 182 19.80 3.61 9.05
C LYS A 182 20.81 2.51 8.71
N THR A 183 20.46 1.62 7.79
CA THR A 183 21.37 0.67 7.12
C THR A 183 21.60 1.25 5.73
N ASP A 184 22.62 2.04 5.43
CA ASP A 184 24.00 1.80 5.80
C ASP A 184 24.83 3.01 5.31
N GLN A 185 24.56 4.21 5.84
CA GLN A 185 25.35 5.41 5.47
C GLN A 185 26.86 5.15 5.70
N SER A 186 27.17 4.39 6.76
CA SER A 186 28.51 3.86 7.04
C SER A 186 29.04 2.89 5.97
N ALA A 187 28.26 1.94 5.46
CA ALA A 187 28.75 1.04 4.41
C ALA A 187 28.85 1.71 3.04
N ILE A 188 28.02 2.72 2.77
CA ILE A 188 28.13 3.56 1.57
C ILE A 188 29.41 4.39 1.64
N ASP A 189 29.68 5.04 2.78
CA ASP A 189 30.91 5.80 3.01
C ASP A 189 32.16 4.90 2.95
N ASP A 190 32.11 3.68 3.50
CA ASP A 190 33.20 2.69 3.40
C ASP A 190 33.42 2.18 1.97
N MET A 191 32.36 2.08 1.16
CA MET A 191 32.48 1.74 -0.27
C MET A 191 33.16 2.83 -1.09
N PHE A 192 32.91 4.11 -0.76
CA PHE A 192 33.55 5.24 -1.42
C PHE A 192 34.98 5.47 -0.93
N ALA A 193 35.30 5.17 0.32
CA ALA A 193 36.65 5.29 0.88
C ALA A 193 37.64 4.24 0.33
N ARG A 194 37.17 3.07 -0.14
CA ARG A 194 38.03 2.02 -0.72
C ARG A 194 38.46 2.27 -2.17
N LYS A 195 37.96 3.33 -2.82
CA LYS A 195 38.16 3.58 -4.26
C LYS A 195 39.05 4.79 -4.56
N THR A 196 39.68 5.37 -3.55
CA THR A 196 40.80 6.34 -3.62
C THR A 196 42.05 5.73 -3.04
#